data_AF-A0A5Q4SKX9-F1
#
_entry.id   AF-A0A5Q4SKX9-F1
#
_cell.length_a   1.000
_cell.length_b   1.000
_cell.length_c   1.000
_cell.angle_alpha   90.00
_cell.angle_beta   90.00
_cell.angle_gamma   90.00
#
_symmetry.space_group_name_H-M   'P 1'
#
loop_
_entity.id
_entity.type
_entity.pdbx_description
1 polymer ?
#
loop_
_entity_poly.entity_id
_entity_poly.type
_entity_poly.pdbx_seq_one_letter_code
_entity_poly.pdbx_strand_id
1 'polypeptide(L)'
;MRNTLRKIALTAGAAAAAVTLGATTATAGVAAPTWTVGPSSPETFSATAGTVTLTLNGIPMTCTSSAAQGNLASAAGTTNVTVGTIAPLTWSGCTSPFGAVTPTADTTTAWKLNANTYSAGVTNGYISGIKATLKVLTCTFTVTGDAAVTYTNSTGKLAVSNNATYKLTVATVTSGCTGIAAVGNNPTYSASYTAVTPSGGTTKPTIVYTP
;
A
#
# COMPACT_ATOMS: atom_id res chain seq x y z
N MET A 1 90.07 -14.21 44.03
CA MET A 1 90.47 -13.00 43.28
C MET A 1 89.20 -12.27 42.84
N ARG A 2 89.08 -10.98 43.22
CA ARG A 2 88.33 -9.88 42.58
C ARG A 2 86.79 -10.01 42.35
N ASN A 3 86.03 -9.33 43.23
CA ASN A 3 84.98 -8.31 42.97
C ASN A 3 84.47 -8.13 41.51
N THR A 4 83.20 -7.85 41.18
CA THR A 4 82.25 -6.89 41.79
C THR A 4 80.85 -6.96 41.13
N LEU A 5 79.79 -6.74 41.94
CA LEU A 5 78.56 -5.95 41.72
C LEU A 5 77.86 -5.88 40.33
N ARG A 6 76.56 -6.23 40.30
CA ARG A 6 75.41 -5.35 39.96
C ARG A 6 74.09 -6.14 40.14
N LYS A 7 73.23 -5.74 41.08
CA LYS A 7 71.95 -4.99 40.88
C LYS A 7 70.88 -5.83 40.15
N ILE A 8 69.61 -6.00 40.55
CA ILE A 8 68.70 -5.36 41.50
C ILE A 8 67.47 -6.30 41.66
N ALA A 9 67.05 -6.51 42.91
CA ALA A 9 65.69 -6.58 43.50
C ALA A 9 64.48 -7.32 42.86
N LEU A 10 63.87 -8.18 43.71
CA LEU A 10 62.45 -8.22 44.15
C LEU A 10 61.34 -8.48 43.10
N THR A 11 60.68 -9.64 43.00
CA THR A 11 59.74 -10.41 43.88
C THR A 11 58.26 -10.26 43.47
N ALA A 12 57.57 -11.42 43.50
CA ALA A 12 56.11 -11.66 43.53
C ALA A 12 55.33 -11.41 42.21
N GLY A 13 54.38 -12.23 41.79
CA GLY A 13 53.69 -13.38 42.38
C GLY A 13 52.52 -13.77 41.45
N ALA A 14 52.11 -15.03 41.55
CA ALA A 14 51.09 -15.78 40.80
C ALA A 14 49.86 -15.03 40.23
N ALA A 15 49.40 -15.47 39.05
CA ALA A 15 48.14 -16.23 38.88
C ALA A 15 47.83 -16.44 37.39
N ALA A 16 47.54 -17.70 37.02
CA ALA A 16 47.02 -18.04 35.71
C ALA A 16 45.60 -17.46 35.55
N ALA A 17 45.39 -16.70 34.47
CA ALA A 17 44.05 -16.41 33.98
C ALA A 17 43.98 -16.91 32.54
N ALA A 18 43.35 -18.07 32.36
CA ALA A 18 42.91 -18.53 31.05
C ALA A 18 41.90 -17.51 30.51
N VAL A 19 42.29 -16.72 29.52
CA VAL A 19 41.36 -15.91 28.75
C VAL A 19 40.62 -16.88 27.84
N THR A 20 39.48 -17.38 28.31
CA THR A 20 38.49 -17.96 27.43
C THR A 20 38.02 -16.82 26.51
N LEU A 21 38.47 -16.83 25.26
CA LEU A 21 37.79 -16.11 24.19
C LEU A 21 36.41 -16.75 24.05
N GLY A 22 35.46 -16.31 24.88
CA GLY A 22 34.05 -16.49 24.62
C GLY A 22 33.75 -15.72 23.36
N ALA A 23 33.84 -16.38 22.21
CA ALA A 23 33.18 -15.93 21.01
C ALA A 23 31.70 -15.83 21.37
N THR A 24 31.25 -14.62 21.72
CA THR A 24 29.84 -14.33 21.70
C THR A 24 29.43 -14.57 20.26
N THR A 25 28.77 -15.69 20.02
CA THR A 25 28.05 -15.91 18.78
C THR A 25 27.09 -14.73 18.67
N ALA A 26 27.46 -13.72 17.87
CA ALA A 26 26.52 -12.73 17.41
C ALA A 26 25.46 -13.54 16.67
N THR A 27 24.35 -13.81 17.34
CA THR A 27 23.16 -14.34 16.67
C THR A 27 22.87 -13.33 15.58
N ALA A 28 23.10 -13.73 14.33
CA ALA A 28 22.67 -12.97 13.18
C ALA A 28 21.18 -12.70 13.39
N GLY A 29 20.84 -11.46 13.74
CA GLY A 29 19.46 -11.06 13.90
C GLY A 29 18.78 -11.36 12.58
N VAL A 30 17.70 -12.14 12.60
CA VAL A 30 16.87 -12.36 11.42
C VAL A 30 16.44 -10.98 10.93
N ALA A 31 16.83 -10.63 9.71
CA ALA A 31 16.42 -9.36 9.12
C ALA A 31 14.89 -9.29 9.14
N ALA A 32 14.34 -8.12 9.47
CA ALA A 32 12.89 -7.96 9.43
C ALA A 32 12.40 -8.21 8.00
N PRO A 33 11.25 -8.88 7.81
CA PRO A 33 10.66 -9.06 6.50
C PRO A 33 10.42 -7.71 5.84
N THR A 34 10.63 -7.64 4.53
CA THR A 34 10.56 -6.39 3.76
C THR A 34 9.70 -6.52 2.52
N TRP A 35 8.99 -5.44 2.22
CA TRP A 35 8.31 -5.20 0.97
C TRP A 35 9.14 -4.23 0.15
N THR A 36 9.72 -4.71 -0.93
CA THR A 36 10.56 -3.92 -1.84
C THR A 36 9.74 -3.43 -3.02
N VAL A 37 9.75 -2.12 -3.23
CA VAL A 37 9.22 -1.46 -4.43
C VAL A 37 10.35 -1.25 -5.43
N GLY A 38 10.14 -1.65 -6.68
CA GLY A 38 11.04 -1.36 -7.79
C GLY A 38 10.33 -0.63 -8.94
N PRO A 39 11.08 -0.07 -9.91
CA PRO A 39 12.53 -0.16 -10.06
C PRO A 39 13.33 0.75 -9.10
N SER A 40 12.72 1.83 -8.62
CA SER A 40 13.30 2.73 -7.62
C SER A 40 12.39 2.82 -6.40
N SER A 41 12.96 3.14 -5.24
CA SER A 41 12.19 3.34 -4.01
C SER A 41 12.87 4.39 -3.13
N PRO A 42 12.18 5.48 -2.76
CA PRO A 42 10.81 5.85 -3.15
C PRO A 42 10.72 6.31 -4.62
N GLU A 43 9.54 6.20 -5.22
CA GLU A 43 9.27 6.67 -6.60
C GLU A 43 7.82 7.16 -6.76
N THR A 44 7.55 8.00 -7.75
CA THR A 44 6.18 8.39 -8.11
C THR A 44 5.57 7.38 -9.08
N PHE A 45 4.25 7.28 -9.11
CA PHE A 45 3.55 6.49 -10.11
C PHE A 45 2.37 7.25 -10.72
N SER A 46 1.99 6.83 -11.92
CA SER A 46 0.69 7.13 -12.51
C SER A 46 0.01 5.84 -12.90
N ALA A 47 -1.30 5.77 -12.74
CA ALA A 47 -2.08 4.60 -13.10
C ALA A 47 -3.35 5.00 -13.86
N THR A 48 -3.70 4.24 -14.88
CA THR A 48 -4.90 4.49 -15.68
C THR A 48 -5.74 3.23 -15.81
N ALA A 49 -7.05 3.40 -15.74
CA ALA A 49 -8.03 2.38 -16.02
C ALA A 49 -8.92 2.86 -17.17
N GLY A 50 -9.35 1.92 -18.00
CA GLY A 50 -10.46 2.13 -18.93
C GLY A 50 -11.79 2.14 -18.15
N THR A 51 -12.75 1.35 -18.61
CA THR A 51 -14.05 1.27 -17.94
C THR A 51 -13.91 0.84 -16.47
N VAL A 52 -14.43 1.66 -15.57
CA VAL A 52 -14.56 1.35 -14.14
C VAL A 52 -16.02 1.42 -13.72
N THR A 53 -16.44 0.58 -12.79
CA THR A 53 -17.85 0.49 -12.38
C THR A 53 -17.98 0.47 -10.87
N LEU A 54 -18.84 1.34 -10.34
CA LEU A 54 -19.37 1.27 -8.99
C LEU A 54 -20.80 0.76 -9.07
N THR A 55 -21.10 -0.38 -8.45
CA THR A 55 -22.47 -0.91 -8.37
C THR A 55 -23.03 -0.71 -6.97
N LEU A 56 -24.20 -0.09 -6.87
CA LEU A 56 -24.90 0.14 -5.61
C LEU A 56 -26.35 -0.34 -5.75
N ASN A 57 -26.78 -1.29 -4.92
CA ASN A 57 -28.16 -1.81 -4.95
C ASN A 57 -28.63 -2.26 -6.36
N GLY A 58 -27.73 -2.84 -7.15
CA GLY A 58 -28.01 -3.27 -8.52
C GLY A 58 -27.95 -2.16 -9.58
N ILE A 59 -27.69 -0.91 -9.19
CA ILE A 59 -27.53 0.22 -10.11
C ILE A 59 -26.05 0.36 -10.47
N PRO A 60 -25.67 0.13 -11.74
CA PRO A 60 -24.31 0.37 -12.20
C PRO A 60 -24.08 1.87 -12.44
N MET A 61 -23.00 2.40 -11.88
CA MET A 61 -22.44 3.69 -12.20
C MET A 61 -21.10 3.46 -12.88
N THR A 62 -21.02 3.73 -14.17
CA THR A 62 -19.87 3.37 -15.01
C THR A 62 -19.18 4.63 -15.52
N CYS A 63 -17.86 4.68 -15.37
CA CYS A 63 -17.01 5.72 -15.95
C CYS A 63 -16.20 5.11 -17.10
N THR A 64 -15.96 5.89 -18.15
CA THR A 64 -15.18 5.44 -19.32
C THR A 64 -13.69 5.37 -19.02
N SER A 65 -13.21 6.17 -18.08
CA SER A 65 -11.83 6.12 -17.61
C SER A 65 -11.68 6.57 -16.16
N SER A 66 -10.57 6.17 -15.56
CA SER A 66 -10.09 6.69 -14.28
C SER A 66 -8.57 6.80 -14.29
N ALA A 67 -8.04 7.84 -13.65
CA ALA A 67 -6.61 8.04 -13.50
C ALA A 67 -6.26 8.27 -12.04
N ALA A 68 -5.13 7.73 -11.61
CA ALA A 68 -4.60 7.88 -10.26
C ALA A 68 -3.12 8.23 -10.32
N GLN A 69 -2.64 8.97 -9.33
CA GLN A 69 -1.22 9.22 -9.14
C GLN A 69 -0.87 9.07 -7.65
N GLY A 70 0.42 9.01 -7.38
CA GLY A 70 0.92 9.07 -6.01
C GLY A 70 2.35 8.58 -5.91
N ASN A 71 2.68 7.98 -4.77
CA ASN A 71 4.03 7.57 -4.43
C ASN A 71 4.05 6.09 -4.03
N LEU A 72 5.14 5.41 -4.36
CA LEU A 72 5.46 4.07 -3.89
C LEU A 72 6.75 4.11 -3.07
N ALA A 73 6.83 3.28 -2.05
CA ALA A 73 8.02 3.17 -1.20
C ALA A 73 8.12 1.76 -0.60
N SER A 74 9.35 1.28 -0.48
CA SER A 74 9.65 0.04 0.25
C SER A 74 9.43 0.24 1.75
N ALA A 75 9.00 -0.81 2.43
CA ALA A 75 8.71 -0.78 3.86
C ALA A 75 8.94 -2.14 4.52
N ALA A 76 9.26 -2.15 5.81
CA ALA A 76 9.42 -3.37 6.60
C ALA A 76 8.09 -3.81 7.23
N GLY A 77 7.90 -5.12 7.40
CA GLY A 77 6.76 -5.73 8.07
C GLY A 77 6.22 -6.96 7.35
N THR A 78 5.35 -7.71 8.04
CA THR A 78 4.76 -8.95 7.53
C THR A 78 3.45 -8.72 6.78
N THR A 79 2.51 -8.00 7.39
CA THR A 79 1.16 -7.75 6.86
C THR A 79 0.70 -6.33 7.15
N ASN A 80 -0.26 -5.83 6.37
CA ASN A 80 -0.79 -4.47 6.44
C ASN A 80 0.31 -3.41 6.29
N VAL A 81 1.29 -3.68 5.42
CA VAL A 81 2.45 -2.80 5.20
C VAL A 81 2.09 -1.79 4.12
N THR A 82 2.11 -0.49 4.45
CA THR A 82 1.89 0.57 3.46
C THR A 82 3.07 0.65 2.51
N VAL A 83 2.84 0.38 1.23
CA VAL A 83 3.84 0.43 0.14
C VAL A 83 3.58 1.55 -0.85
N GLY A 84 2.50 2.32 -0.65
CA GLY A 84 2.23 3.49 -1.47
C GLY A 84 1.10 4.37 -0.95
N THR A 85 1.01 5.57 -1.53
CA THR A 85 -0.04 6.54 -1.29
C THR A 85 -0.68 6.96 -2.61
N ILE A 86 -1.97 7.27 -2.60
CA ILE A 86 -2.75 7.64 -3.78
C ILE A 86 -3.32 9.03 -3.55
N ALA A 87 -2.84 10.00 -4.33
CA ALA A 87 -3.33 11.35 -4.40
C ALA A 87 -2.74 12.04 -5.65
N PRO A 88 -3.54 12.55 -6.60
CA PRO A 88 -5.00 12.48 -6.71
C PRO A 88 -5.53 11.19 -7.37
N LEU A 89 -6.85 11.02 -7.36
CA LEU A 89 -7.59 10.07 -8.19
C LEU A 89 -8.78 10.77 -8.87
N THR A 90 -8.98 10.51 -10.15
CA THR A 90 -10.00 11.13 -10.98
C THR A 90 -10.77 10.09 -11.79
N TRP A 91 -11.98 10.46 -12.19
CA TRP A 91 -12.82 9.68 -13.11
C TRP A 91 -13.35 10.57 -14.22
N SER A 92 -13.70 9.99 -15.35
CA SER A 92 -14.26 10.71 -16.49
C SER A 92 -15.31 9.89 -17.21
N GLY A 93 -16.26 10.59 -17.84
CA GLY A 93 -17.36 9.97 -18.60
C GLY A 93 -18.28 9.10 -17.73
N CYS A 94 -18.56 9.53 -16.50
CA CYS A 94 -19.34 8.74 -15.56
C CYS A 94 -20.86 8.89 -15.79
N THR A 95 -21.54 7.76 -15.90
CA THR A 95 -22.98 7.66 -16.17
C THR A 95 -23.63 6.57 -15.34
N SER A 96 -24.94 6.63 -15.22
CA SER A 96 -25.81 5.63 -14.60
C SER A 96 -27.10 5.52 -15.40
N PRO A 97 -27.96 4.53 -15.13
CA PRO A 97 -29.31 4.48 -15.70
C PRO A 97 -30.16 5.74 -15.47
N PHE A 98 -29.80 6.57 -14.48
CA PHE A 98 -30.50 7.81 -14.13
C PHE A 98 -29.88 9.07 -14.75
N GLY A 99 -28.78 8.93 -15.50
CA GLY A 99 -28.07 10.04 -16.15
C GLY A 99 -26.62 10.19 -15.71
N ALA A 100 -26.06 11.38 -15.93
CA ALA A 100 -24.67 11.70 -15.64
C ALA A 100 -24.36 11.59 -14.13
N VAL A 101 -23.18 11.06 -13.82
CA VAL A 101 -22.67 10.93 -12.45
C VAL A 101 -21.43 11.79 -12.32
N THR A 102 -21.30 12.51 -11.21
CA THR A 102 -20.11 13.32 -10.90
C THR A 102 -19.46 12.78 -9.65
N PRO A 103 -18.46 11.89 -9.76
CA PRO A 103 -17.67 11.45 -8.63
C PRO A 103 -16.52 12.42 -8.35
N THR A 104 -16.22 12.63 -7.08
CA THR A 104 -15.11 13.44 -6.59
C THR A 104 -14.37 12.66 -5.52
N ALA A 105 -13.07 12.46 -5.70
CA ALA A 105 -12.23 11.81 -4.69
C ALA A 105 -11.80 12.86 -3.66
N ASP A 106 -11.91 12.53 -2.38
CA ASP A 106 -11.28 13.27 -1.30
C ASP A 106 -9.97 12.58 -0.95
N THR A 107 -8.88 13.09 -1.53
CA THR A 107 -7.50 12.65 -1.25
C THR A 107 -6.73 13.72 -0.47
N THR A 108 -7.42 14.59 0.28
CA THR A 108 -6.76 15.57 1.18
C THR A 108 -5.87 14.84 2.19
N THR A 109 -6.37 13.71 2.70
CA THR A 109 -5.54 12.63 3.23
C THR A 109 -5.36 11.60 2.12
N ALA A 110 -4.12 11.35 1.70
CA ALA A 110 -3.84 10.39 0.66
C ALA A 110 -4.33 8.99 1.08
N TRP A 111 -4.98 8.28 0.15
CA TRP A 111 -5.37 6.89 0.40
C TRP A 111 -4.10 6.03 0.42
N LYS A 112 -4.09 4.95 1.20
CA LYS A 112 -2.87 4.12 1.35
C LYS A 112 -3.03 2.80 0.64
N LEU A 113 -2.02 2.39 -0.11
CA LEU A 113 -1.90 1.05 -0.67
C LEU A 113 -1.15 0.17 0.32
N ASN A 114 -1.83 -0.83 0.88
CA ASN A 114 -1.28 -1.74 1.87
C ASN A 114 -1.12 -3.14 1.29
N ALA A 115 0.04 -3.76 1.51
CA ALA A 115 0.37 -5.10 1.10
C ALA A 115 0.23 -6.10 2.27
N ASN A 116 -0.34 -7.28 1.98
CA ASN A 116 -0.59 -8.33 2.98
C ASN A 116 0.08 -9.65 2.65
N THR A 117 -0.06 -10.12 1.41
CA THR A 117 0.49 -11.43 0.99
C THR A 117 1.11 -11.32 -0.39
N TYR A 118 2.14 -12.12 -0.63
CA TYR A 118 2.86 -12.16 -1.89
C TYR A 118 3.11 -13.61 -2.30
N SER A 119 2.78 -13.94 -3.54
CA SER A 119 3.09 -15.24 -4.12
C SER A 119 3.21 -15.12 -5.63
N ALA A 120 4.24 -15.74 -6.21
CA ALA A 120 4.46 -15.80 -7.66
C ALA A 120 4.34 -14.45 -8.40
N GLY A 121 4.87 -13.36 -7.83
CA GLY A 121 4.82 -12.03 -8.44
C GLY A 121 3.48 -11.31 -8.31
N VAL A 122 2.57 -11.84 -7.48
CA VAL A 122 1.25 -11.27 -7.19
C VAL A 122 1.20 -10.84 -5.73
N THR A 123 0.86 -9.57 -5.51
CA THR A 123 0.63 -9.00 -4.19
C THR A 123 -0.86 -8.85 -3.96
N ASN A 124 -1.39 -9.44 -2.89
CA ASN A 124 -2.75 -9.14 -2.41
C ASN A 124 -2.70 -8.18 -1.22
N GLY A 125 -3.65 -7.27 -1.20
CA GLY A 125 -3.68 -6.18 -0.22
C GLY A 125 -4.99 -5.42 -0.27
N TYR A 126 -4.94 -4.16 0.14
CA TYR A 126 -6.09 -3.27 0.11
C TYR A 126 -5.67 -1.80 0.00
N ILE A 127 -6.57 -0.98 -0.54
CA ILE A 127 -6.50 0.47 -0.46
C ILE A 127 -7.31 0.89 0.77
N SER A 128 -6.70 1.65 1.67
CA SER A 128 -7.35 2.14 2.88
C SER A 128 -7.59 3.65 2.88
N GLY A 129 -8.64 4.06 3.59
CA GLY A 129 -8.96 5.48 3.77
C GLY A 129 -9.63 6.09 2.55
N ILE A 130 -10.32 5.27 1.74
CA ILE A 130 -11.08 5.74 0.60
C ILE A 130 -12.18 6.65 1.09
N LYS A 131 -12.31 7.81 0.45
CA LYS A 131 -13.42 8.74 0.64
C LYS A 131 -13.75 9.41 -0.68
N ALA A 132 -14.93 9.14 -1.22
CA ALA A 132 -15.39 9.70 -2.48
C ALA A 132 -16.84 10.15 -2.37
N THR A 133 -17.18 11.28 -2.97
CA THR A 133 -18.54 11.79 -3.05
C THR A 133 -19.05 11.59 -4.47
N LEU A 134 -20.23 11.01 -4.61
CA LEU A 134 -20.91 10.82 -5.88
C LEU A 134 -22.17 11.68 -5.91
N LYS A 135 -22.38 12.35 -7.04
CA LYS A 135 -23.62 13.08 -7.33
C LYS A 135 -24.28 12.51 -8.57
N VAL A 136 -25.57 12.18 -8.46
CA VAL A 136 -26.44 11.76 -9.56
C VAL A 136 -27.79 12.46 -9.38
N LEU A 137 -28.19 13.26 -10.37
CA LEU A 137 -29.38 14.12 -10.25
C LEU A 137 -29.33 14.99 -8.97
N THR A 138 -30.32 14.81 -8.08
CA THR A 138 -30.45 15.46 -6.77
C THR A 138 -29.87 14.63 -5.62
N CYS A 139 -29.48 13.38 -5.88
CA CYS A 139 -28.84 12.51 -4.91
C CYS A 139 -27.34 12.80 -4.86
N THR A 140 -26.86 13.14 -3.67
CA THR A 140 -25.43 13.20 -3.37
C THR A 140 -25.17 12.28 -2.19
N PHE A 141 -24.18 11.40 -2.31
CA PHE A 141 -23.80 10.50 -1.24
C PHE A 141 -22.28 10.35 -1.17
N THR A 142 -21.76 10.16 0.04
CA THR A 142 -20.34 9.91 0.26
C THR A 142 -20.13 8.45 0.61
N VAL A 143 -19.15 7.84 -0.05
CA VAL A 143 -18.69 6.49 0.18
C VAL A 143 -17.34 6.54 0.90
N THR A 144 -17.20 5.77 1.97
CA THR A 144 -15.96 5.62 2.72
C THR A 144 -15.60 4.15 2.92
N GLY A 145 -14.35 3.89 3.30
CA GLY A 145 -13.90 2.56 3.72
C GLY A 145 -12.66 2.13 2.96
N ASP A 146 -12.58 0.82 2.71
CA ASP A 146 -11.41 0.18 2.11
C ASP A 146 -11.82 -0.65 0.89
N ALA A 147 -10.89 -0.92 -0.01
CA ALA A 147 -11.11 -1.76 -1.18
C ALA A 147 -10.01 -2.82 -1.29
N ALA A 148 -10.41 -4.06 -1.56
CA ALA A 148 -9.46 -5.15 -1.79
C ALA A 148 -8.72 -4.91 -3.10
N VAL A 149 -7.43 -5.26 -3.14
CA VAL A 149 -6.64 -5.16 -4.36
C VAL A 149 -5.74 -6.37 -4.59
N THR A 150 -5.50 -6.64 -5.87
CA THR A 150 -4.51 -7.60 -6.34
C THR A 150 -3.62 -6.90 -7.36
N TYR A 151 -2.33 -6.79 -7.05
CA TYR A 151 -1.31 -6.26 -7.95
C TYR A 151 -0.51 -7.39 -8.56
N THR A 152 -0.32 -7.36 -9.88
CA THR A 152 0.47 -8.37 -10.61
C THR A 152 1.68 -7.73 -11.28
N ASN A 153 2.88 -8.08 -10.82
CA ASN A 153 4.14 -7.48 -11.29
C ASN A 153 4.35 -7.66 -12.81
N SER A 154 4.03 -8.83 -13.36
CA SER A 154 4.26 -9.13 -14.79
C SER A 154 3.41 -8.25 -15.73
N THR A 155 2.19 -7.92 -15.32
CA THR A 155 1.27 -7.10 -16.12
C THR A 155 1.29 -5.62 -15.72
N GLY A 156 1.80 -5.27 -14.54
CA GLY A 156 1.71 -3.93 -13.98
C GLY A 156 0.27 -3.52 -13.66
N LYS A 157 -0.60 -4.50 -13.38
CA LYS A 157 -2.04 -4.27 -13.19
C LYS A 157 -2.42 -4.36 -11.73
N LEU A 158 -3.15 -3.35 -11.26
CA LEU A 158 -3.83 -3.32 -9.98
C LEU A 158 -5.33 -3.54 -10.20
N ALA A 159 -5.79 -4.75 -9.94
CA ALA A 159 -7.21 -5.06 -9.88
C ALA A 159 -7.76 -4.58 -8.54
N VAL A 160 -8.84 -3.81 -8.57
CA VAL A 160 -9.55 -3.31 -7.40
C VAL A 160 -10.91 -3.98 -7.36
N SER A 161 -11.26 -4.55 -6.21
CA SER A 161 -12.60 -5.08 -5.94
C SER A 161 -13.01 -4.76 -4.50
N ASN A 162 -14.13 -5.31 -4.06
CA ASN A 162 -14.46 -5.47 -2.65
C ASN A 162 -14.38 -6.94 -2.24
N ASN A 163 -14.32 -7.18 -0.93
CA ASN A 163 -14.57 -8.48 -0.32
C ASN A 163 -15.24 -8.30 1.05
N ALA A 164 -15.42 -9.38 1.82
CA ALA A 164 -16.08 -9.31 3.13
C ALA A 164 -15.35 -8.39 4.14
N THR A 165 -14.02 -8.36 4.07
CA THR A 165 -13.13 -7.60 4.97
C THR A 165 -13.00 -6.15 4.50
N TYR A 166 -12.56 -5.95 3.26
CA TYR A 166 -12.31 -4.64 2.67
C TYR A 166 -13.46 -4.29 1.74
N LYS A 167 -14.37 -3.46 2.26
CA LYS A 167 -15.53 -2.98 1.53
C LYS A 167 -15.76 -1.50 1.76
N LEU A 168 -16.40 -0.91 0.77
CA LEU A 168 -16.91 0.45 0.81
C LEU A 168 -18.27 0.48 1.53
N THR A 169 -18.58 1.62 2.13
CA THR A 169 -19.84 1.88 2.82
C THR A 169 -20.32 3.29 2.51
N VAL A 170 -21.61 3.46 2.25
CA VAL A 170 -22.24 4.78 2.14
C VAL A 170 -22.29 5.39 3.54
N ALA A 171 -21.55 6.48 3.75
CA ALA A 171 -21.43 7.18 5.02
C ALA A 171 -22.48 8.28 5.19
N THR A 172 -22.82 8.98 4.11
CA THR A 172 -23.79 10.08 4.11
C THR A 172 -24.62 10.07 2.83
N VAL A 173 -25.85 10.57 2.91
CA VAL A 173 -26.76 10.74 1.77
C VAL A 173 -27.54 12.05 1.91
N THR A 174 -27.93 12.66 0.80
CA THR A 174 -28.93 13.74 0.77
C THR A 174 -30.34 13.17 0.68
N SER A 175 -31.36 14.01 0.92
CA SER A 175 -32.78 13.62 0.82
C SER A 175 -33.19 13.15 -0.58
N GLY A 176 -32.45 13.54 -1.63
CA GLY A 176 -32.70 13.10 -3.01
C GLY A 176 -32.30 11.66 -3.33
N CYS A 177 -31.72 10.92 -2.37
CA CYS A 177 -31.18 9.57 -2.59
C CYS A 177 -32.18 8.42 -2.40
N THR A 178 -33.44 8.71 -2.10
CA THR A 178 -34.49 7.70 -1.91
C THR A 178 -34.52 6.72 -3.10
N GLY A 179 -34.36 5.43 -2.81
CA GLY A 179 -34.34 4.36 -3.82
C GLY A 179 -33.00 4.17 -4.55
N ILE A 180 -32.02 5.05 -4.35
CA ILE A 180 -30.68 4.96 -4.95
C ILE A 180 -29.66 4.50 -3.90
N ALA A 181 -29.55 5.26 -2.81
CA ALA A 181 -28.53 5.08 -1.79
C ALA A 181 -29.11 5.34 -0.39
N ALA A 182 -28.71 4.52 0.57
CA ALA A 182 -28.95 4.70 1.99
C ALA A 182 -27.65 4.52 2.77
N VAL A 183 -27.54 5.21 3.91
CA VAL A 183 -26.40 5.04 4.83
C VAL A 183 -26.28 3.58 5.24
N GLY A 184 -25.06 3.06 5.23
CA GLY A 184 -24.76 1.66 5.53
C GLY A 184 -24.81 0.73 4.31
N ASN A 185 -25.30 1.16 3.14
CA ASN A 185 -25.18 0.33 1.94
C ASN A 185 -23.71 0.11 1.54
N ASN A 186 -23.43 -1.05 0.96
CA ASN A 186 -22.07 -1.45 0.58
C ASN A 186 -21.92 -1.50 -0.95
N PRO A 187 -21.50 -0.40 -1.60
CA PRO A 187 -21.26 -0.43 -3.03
C PRO A 187 -20.06 -1.31 -3.37
N THR A 188 -20.09 -1.89 -4.57
CA THR A 188 -18.99 -2.67 -5.13
C THR A 188 -18.27 -1.83 -6.17
N TYR A 189 -16.99 -1.53 -5.95
CA TYR A 189 -16.14 -0.87 -6.93
C TYR A 189 -15.27 -1.90 -7.65
N SER A 190 -15.29 -1.88 -8.98
CA SER A 190 -14.47 -2.74 -9.83
C SER A 190 -13.68 -1.90 -10.82
N ALA A 191 -12.36 -2.09 -10.82
CA ALA A 191 -11.44 -1.42 -11.73
C ALA A 191 -10.17 -2.25 -11.97
N SER A 192 -9.52 -2.06 -13.11
CA SER A 192 -8.19 -2.61 -13.39
C SER A 192 -7.28 -1.49 -13.87
N TYR A 193 -6.45 -0.97 -12.97
CA TYR A 193 -5.51 0.09 -13.28
C TYR A 193 -4.19 -0.49 -13.81
N THR A 194 -3.67 0.08 -14.89
CA THR A 194 -2.31 -0.16 -15.36
C THR A 194 -1.41 0.91 -14.77
N ALA A 195 -0.42 0.52 -13.96
CA ALA A 195 0.49 1.42 -13.27
C ALA A 195 1.82 1.52 -14.00
N VAL A 196 2.40 2.73 -14.01
CA VAL A 196 3.72 3.03 -14.54
C VAL A 196 4.51 3.93 -13.58
N THR A 197 5.83 3.78 -13.58
CA THR A 197 6.78 4.63 -12.86
C THR A 197 7.90 5.15 -13.79
N PRO A 198 8.48 6.33 -13.49
CA PRO A 198 7.89 7.37 -12.63
C PRO A 198 6.53 7.84 -13.19
N SER A 199 5.85 8.78 -12.53
CA SER A 199 4.58 9.33 -13.08
C SER A 199 4.76 9.82 -14.53
N GLY A 200 3.89 9.36 -15.44
CA GLY A 200 3.98 9.62 -16.89
C GLY A 200 5.00 8.76 -17.64
N GLY A 201 5.70 7.86 -16.95
CA GLY A 201 6.67 6.92 -17.52
C GLY A 201 6.02 5.71 -18.22
N THR A 202 6.82 4.68 -18.44
CA THR A 202 6.40 3.45 -19.15
C THR A 202 6.78 2.17 -18.42
N THR A 203 7.57 2.26 -17.35
CA THR A 203 8.05 1.10 -16.60
C THR A 203 6.99 0.63 -15.61
N LYS A 204 6.71 -0.67 -15.58
CA LYS A 204 5.77 -1.23 -14.60
C LYS A 204 6.46 -1.30 -13.23
N PRO A 205 5.84 -0.81 -12.14
CA PRO A 205 6.41 -0.99 -10.82
C PRO A 205 6.41 -2.47 -10.42
N THR A 206 7.24 -2.83 -9.46
CA THR A 206 7.22 -4.17 -8.85
C THR A 206 7.05 -4.03 -7.34
N ILE A 207 6.32 -4.98 -6.75
CA ILE A 207 6.20 -5.13 -5.31
C ILE A 207 6.62 -6.55 -4.98
N VAL A 208 7.67 -6.73 -4.18
CA VAL A 208 8.24 -8.04 -3.84
C VAL A 208 8.36 -8.16 -2.34
N TYR A 209 7.87 -9.27 -1.79
CA TYR A 209 8.04 -9.59 -0.38
C TYR A 209 9.27 -10.49 -0.18
N THR A 210 10.14 -10.12 0.77
CA THR A 210 11.25 -10.92 1.25
C THR A 210 11.01 -11.23 2.73
N PRO A 211 10.80 -12.50 3.11
CA PRO A 211 10.50 -12.90 4.49
C PRO A 211 11.69 -12.72 5.43
#